data_AF-A0AAE3P2Q7-F1
#
_entry.id   AF-A0AAE3P2Q7-F1
#
_cell.length_a   1.000
_cell.length_b   1.000
_cell.length_c   1.000
_cell.angle_alpha   90.00
_cell.angle_beta   90.00
_cell.angle_gamma   90.00
#
_symmetry.space_group_name_H-M   'P 1'
#
loop_
_entity.id
_entity.type
_entity.pdbx_description
1 polymer ?
#
loop_
_entity_poly.entity_id
_entity_poly.type
_entity_poly.pdbx_seq_one_letter_code
_entity_poly.pdbx_strand_id
1 'polypeptide(L)'
;MGGKASLLLVLGFSIIFLVLGQNFLGLSNRSIDNVSRYYSETQAYNIANAGANMAANAIFMDKYWDAGFSNLSFAGGIINVYISNPLATTTGKVWICHKPPGNPTAQKSLFLPSSAAATHMTHGDSYGQCGGETVDNTIATIVAEGTFNNVTKTIIVQLRPSNFAKFGNYYSSITAMPATGDTFHGPFHVNGTLYTYGSPVFLGKVSSKGNLTKYGSGSPVFNAGYQPGVDIPLQFDTTGLRTKAGSTVFRGTSSPNRGVDVRLYFNNDGTVTYQSKPEGSSTWSPSTTTSLSTFAPNGVIYVEKGNIYTKGTLDGNVTIVATKANRTGFGNVYIENDIRYKDNPRTNSNSNDMLGIIAEENIRIKDNTDTRGKNIYTEASMFAMNGNIGPEDGLITQSFLGNWYILGGLIAKTTRETATYSGSNPVKGLRFNHRFDERFYTVTPPAFPNTKNFEVVSWYE
;
A
#
# COMPACT_ATOMS: atom_id res chain seq x y z
N MET A 1 -44.79 5.92 81.26
CA MET A 1 -44.19 6.67 80.13
C MET A 1 -43.68 5.78 78.97
N GLY A 2 -43.56 4.45 79.13
CA GLY A 2 -43.03 3.56 78.08
C GLY A 2 -43.86 3.47 76.79
N GLY A 3 -45.20 3.48 76.87
CA GLY A 3 -46.06 3.29 75.69
C GLY A 3 -45.98 4.39 74.61
N LYS A 4 -45.65 5.64 75.00
CA LYS A 4 -45.46 6.76 74.06
C LYS A 4 -44.11 6.67 73.34
N ALA A 5 -43.07 6.21 74.05
CA ALA A 5 -41.74 6.01 73.49
C ALA A 5 -41.70 4.85 72.49
N SER A 6 -42.40 3.73 72.77
CA SER A 6 -42.53 2.61 71.84
C SER A 6 -43.28 2.99 70.56
N LEU A 7 -44.28 3.86 70.64
CA LEU A 7 -45.03 4.35 69.48
C LEU A 7 -44.17 5.21 68.56
N LEU A 8 -43.36 6.12 69.12
CA LEU A 8 -42.41 6.92 68.35
C LEU A 8 -41.30 6.07 67.72
N LEU A 9 -40.84 5.03 68.41
CA LEU A 9 -39.85 4.10 67.88
C LEU A 9 -40.39 3.29 66.69
N VAL A 10 -41.62 2.76 66.80
CA VAL A 10 -42.27 2.03 65.69
C VAL A 10 -42.53 2.94 64.49
N LEU A 11 -42.97 4.19 64.72
CA LEU A 11 -43.15 5.19 63.66
C LEU A 11 -41.82 5.57 63.00
N GLY A 12 -40.77 5.78 63.80
CA GLY A 12 -39.43 6.10 63.30
C GLY A 12 -38.86 4.98 62.43
N PHE A 13 -38.91 3.72 62.90
CA PHE A 13 -38.48 2.57 62.11
C PHE A 13 -39.33 2.38 60.85
N SER A 14 -40.65 2.58 60.93
CA SER A 14 -41.53 2.50 59.75
C SER A 14 -41.16 3.51 58.67
N ILE A 15 -40.87 4.76 59.05
CA ILE A 15 -40.45 5.81 58.10
C ILE A 15 -39.08 5.48 57.51
N ILE A 16 -38.13 5.01 58.33
CA ILE A 16 -36.79 4.60 57.87
C ILE A 16 -36.90 3.45 56.86
N PHE A 17 -37.69 2.43 57.15
CA PHE A 17 -37.90 1.30 56.23
C PHE A 17 -38.65 1.70 54.96
N LEU A 18 -39.56 2.68 55.03
CA LEU A 18 -40.22 3.22 53.84
C LEU A 18 -39.21 3.91 52.90
N VAL A 19 -38.36 4.79 53.46
CA VAL A 19 -37.34 5.52 52.68
C VAL A 19 -36.26 4.58 52.15
N LEU A 20 -35.77 3.65 52.98
CA LEU A 20 -34.82 2.62 52.54
C LEU A 20 -35.44 1.73 51.47
N GLY A 21 -36.68 1.28 51.64
CA GLY A 21 -37.40 0.47 50.68
C GLY A 21 -37.55 1.16 49.33
N GLN A 22 -37.95 2.44 49.30
CA GLN A 22 -38.01 3.22 48.06
C GLN A 22 -36.65 3.39 47.40
N ASN A 23 -35.59 3.65 48.19
CA ASN A 23 -34.24 3.76 47.66
C ASN A 23 -33.74 2.42 47.06
N PHE A 24 -33.98 1.29 47.73
CA PHE A 24 -33.61 -0.04 47.22
C PHE A 24 -34.37 -0.41 45.96
N LEU A 25 -35.67 -0.10 45.88
CA LEU A 25 -36.47 -0.32 44.67
C LEU A 25 -35.97 0.55 43.52
N GLY A 26 -35.67 1.83 43.77
CA GLY A 26 -35.09 2.73 42.78
C GLY A 26 -33.71 2.27 42.30
N LEU A 27 -32.87 1.75 43.19
CA LEU A 27 -31.55 1.21 42.84
C LEU A 27 -31.66 -0.09 42.03
N SER A 28 -32.59 -0.97 42.39
CA SER A 28 -32.86 -2.22 41.67
C SER A 28 -33.39 -1.95 40.26
N ASN A 29 -34.37 -1.06 40.10
CA ASN A 29 -34.89 -0.68 38.79
C ASN A 29 -33.81 -0.06 37.90
N ARG A 30 -33.01 0.88 38.42
CA ARG A 30 -31.88 1.45 37.67
C ARG A 30 -30.83 0.40 37.29
N SER A 31 -30.58 -0.58 38.16
CA SER A 31 -29.66 -1.67 37.86
C SER A 31 -30.18 -2.54 36.71
N ILE A 32 -31.46 -2.91 36.73
CA ILE A 32 -32.09 -3.66 35.64
C ILE A 32 -32.09 -2.86 34.34
N ASP A 33 -32.43 -1.57 34.37
CA ASP A 33 -32.42 -0.70 33.20
C ASP A 33 -31.02 -0.57 32.60
N ASN A 34 -29.99 -0.43 33.45
CA ASN A 34 -28.61 -0.36 33.00
C ASN A 34 -28.16 -1.69 32.36
N VAL A 35 -28.51 -2.84 32.94
CA VAL A 35 -28.18 -4.15 32.38
C VAL A 35 -28.90 -4.37 31.04
N SER A 36 -30.18 -4.01 30.95
CA SER A 36 -30.97 -4.11 29.72
C SER A 36 -30.42 -3.21 28.60
N ARG A 37 -30.03 -1.98 28.94
CA ARG A 37 -29.38 -1.06 28.01
C ARG A 37 -28.03 -1.59 27.55
N TYR A 38 -27.18 -2.05 28.47
CA TYR A 38 -25.88 -2.62 28.15
C TYR A 38 -26.00 -3.85 27.23
N TYR A 39 -26.96 -4.73 27.52
CA TYR A 39 -27.27 -5.87 26.66
C TYR A 39 -27.68 -5.43 25.26
N SER A 40 -28.61 -4.49 25.15
CA SER A 40 -29.11 -4.01 23.84
C SER A 40 -28.02 -3.30 23.04
N GLU A 41 -27.19 -2.48 23.69
CA GLU A 41 -26.02 -1.84 23.07
C GLU A 41 -24.99 -2.85 22.60
N THR A 42 -24.70 -3.88 23.40
CA THR A 42 -23.75 -4.94 23.05
C THR A 42 -24.23 -5.76 21.86
N GLN A 43 -25.52 -6.09 21.82
CA GLN A 43 -26.11 -6.80 20.68
C GLN A 43 -26.09 -5.95 19.41
N ALA A 44 -26.51 -4.68 19.49
CA ALA A 44 -26.45 -3.74 18.37
C ALA A 44 -25.02 -3.61 17.81
N TYR A 45 -24.01 -3.53 18.69
CA TYR A 45 -22.60 -3.49 18.31
C TYR A 45 -22.15 -4.79 17.61
N ASN A 46 -22.46 -5.97 18.16
CA ASN A 46 -22.09 -7.25 17.55
C ASN A 46 -22.72 -7.43 16.16
N ILE A 47 -23.97 -6.96 15.99
CA ILE A 47 -24.67 -6.96 14.71
C ILE A 47 -23.98 -6.03 13.71
N ALA A 48 -23.59 -4.83 14.13
CA ALA A 48 -22.82 -3.91 13.29
C ALA A 48 -21.46 -4.51 12.88
N ASN A 49 -20.77 -5.19 13.81
CA ASN A 49 -19.48 -5.82 13.58
C ASN A 49 -19.59 -6.97 12.56
N ALA A 50 -20.63 -7.79 12.67
CA ALA A 50 -20.94 -8.80 11.67
C ALA A 50 -21.16 -8.17 10.29
N GLY A 51 -21.96 -7.09 10.21
CA GLY A 51 -22.20 -6.35 8.97
C GLY A 51 -20.91 -5.81 8.33
N ALA A 52 -20.03 -5.21 9.13
CA ALA A 52 -18.74 -4.71 8.68
C ALA A 52 -17.84 -5.83 8.12
N ASN A 53 -17.75 -6.96 8.81
CA ASN A 53 -16.97 -8.12 8.36
C ASN A 53 -17.53 -8.75 7.07
N MET A 54 -18.85 -8.88 6.96
CA MET A 54 -19.51 -9.36 5.75
C MET A 54 -19.24 -8.44 4.56
N ALA A 55 -19.31 -7.13 4.77
CA ALA A 55 -19.05 -6.14 3.75
C ALA A 55 -17.58 -6.13 3.31
N ALA A 56 -16.65 -6.21 4.26
CA ALA A 56 -15.22 -6.31 3.97
C ALA A 56 -14.91 -7.57 3.16
N ASN A 57 -15.55 -8.70 3.48
CA ASN A 57 -15.43 -9.92 2.69
C ASN A 57 -15.99 -9.75 1.27
N ALA A 58 -17.15 -9.11 1.11
CA ALA A 58 -17.73 -8.84 -0.21
C ALA A 58 -16.81 -7.96 -1.07
N ILE A 59 -16.25 -6.89 -0.52
CA ILE A 59 -15.25 -6.04 -1.22
C ILE A 59 -13.98 -6.82 -1.54
N PHE A 60 -13.56 -7.73 -0.66
CA PHE A 60 -12.38 -8.56 -0.89
C PHE A 60 -12.60 -9.53 -2.07
N MET A 61 -13.80 -10.09 -2.21
CA MET A 61 -14.14 -11.02 -3.31
C MET A 61 -14.43 -10.28 -4.62
N ASP A 62 -15.09 -9.11 -4.54
CA ASP A 62 -15.32 -8.20 -5.66
C ASP A 62 -15.02 -6.76 -5.25
N LYS A 63 -13.86 -6.27 -5.71
CA LYS A 63 -13.40 -4.90 -5.42
C LYS A 63 -14.31 -3.79 -5.96
N TYR A 64 -15.23 -4.10 -6.87
CA TYR A 64 -16.20 -3.14 -7.39
C TYR A 64 -17.54 -3.20 -6.65
N TRP A 65 -17.69 -4.12 -5.69
CA TRP A 65 -18.90 -4.26 -4.89
C TRP A 65 -19.14 -2.98 -4.07
N ASP A 66 -20.31 -2.39 -4.28
CA ASP A 66 -20.80 -1.21 -3.55
C ASP A 66 -22.25 -1.34 -3.10
N ALA A 67 -22.88 -2.49 -3.35
CA ALA A 67 -24.30 -2.69 -3.11
C ALA A 67 -24.68 -2.56 -1.63
N GLY A 68 -23.76 -2.91 -0.71
CA GLY A 68 -24.01 -2.89 0.73
C GLY A 68 -25.07 -3.91 1.16
N PHE A 69 -25.68 -3.67 2.32
CA PHE A 69 -26.82 -4.43 2.83
C PHE A 69 -27.90 -3.45 3.29
N SER A 70 -29.17 -3.74 3.00
CA SER A 70 -30.29 -2.94 3.47
C SER A 70 -31.30 -3.84 4.16
N ASN A 71 -31.65 -3.47 5.40
CA ASN A 71 -32.62 -4.16 6.24
C ASN A 71 -32.38 -5.67 6.38
N LEU A 72 -31.12 -6.10 6.44
CA LEU A 72 -30.78 -7.50 6.55
C LEU A 72 -31.02 -7.98 7.99
N SER A 73 -31.93 -8.95 8.17
CA SER A 73 -32.18 -9.50 9.50
C SER A 73 -31.03 -10.39 9.97
N PHE A 74 -30.50 -10.12 11.16
CA PHE A 74 -29.41 -10.90 11.76
C PHE A 74 -29.48 -10.84 13.29
N ALA A 75 -29.32 -12.00 13.95
CA ALA A 75 -29.31 -12.14 15.41
C ALA A 75 -30.47 -11.43 16.16
N GLY A 76 -31.66 -11.39 15.55
CA GLY A 76 -32.84 -10.71 16.11
C GLY A 76 -32.86 -9.19 15.97
N GLY A 77 -31.88 -8.61 15.26
CA GLY A 77 -31.86 -7.20 14.86
C GLY A 77 -31.72 -7.02 13.35
N ILE A 78 -31.30 -5.82 12.96
CA ILE A 78 -31.20 -5.40 11.56
C ILE A 78 -29.79 -4.87 11.28
N ILE A 79 -29.21 -5.30 10.16
CA ILE A 79 -27.95 -4.79 9.59
C ILE A 79 -28.29 -3.86 8.42
N ASN A 80 -27.71 -2.67 8.43
CA ASN A 80 -27.56 -1.82 7.26
C ASN A 80 -26.08 -1.57 7.01
N VAL A 81 -25.63 -1.66 5.77
CA VAL A 81 -24.24 -1.38 5.40
C VAL A 81 -24.24 -0.48 4.18
N TYR A 82 -23.45 0.58 4.25
CA TYR A 82 -23.21 1.52 3.15
C TYR A 82 -21.74 1.51 2.77
N ILE A 83 -21.48 1.52 1.46
CA ILE A 83 -20.13 1.49 0.92
C ILE A 83 -19.84 2.77 0.15
N SER A 84 -18.80 3.48 0.57
CA SER A 84 -18.16 4.55 -0.17
C SER A 84 -16.98 3.97 -0.92
N ASN A 85 -17.19 3.38 -2.09
CA ASN A 85 -16.12 2.84 -2.92
C ASN A 85 -15.92 3.72 -4.17
N PRO A 86 -14.82 4.47 -4.28
CA PRO A 86 -14.56 5.33 -5.43
C PRO A 86 -14.29 4.55 -6.74
N LEU A 87 -14.04 3.24 -6.66
CA LEU A 87 -13.94 2.37 -7.84
C LEU A 87 -15.30 1.88 -8.34
N ALA A 88 -16.37 2.04 -7.56
CA ALA A 88 -17.68 1.55 -7.90
C ALA A 88 -18.50 2.59 -8.67
N THR A 89 -19.23 2.14 -9.69
CA THR A 89 -19.71 3.02 -10.76
C THR A 89 -21.20 3.34 -10.69
N THR A 90 -22.01 2.74 -9.81
CA THR A 90 -23.48 2.85 -9.96
C THR A 90 -24.34 2.89 -8.70
N THR A 91 -23.94 2.37 -7.52
CA THR A 91 -24.90 2.20 -6.39
C THR A 91 -24.41 2.59 -4.99
N GLY A 92 -23.11 2.83 -4.78
CA GLY A 92 -22.54 3.23 -3.48
C GLY A 92 -22.94 4.62 -2.99
N LYS A 93 -22.55 4.98 -1.75
CA LYS A 93 -22.69 6.33 -1.18
C LYS A 93 -21.34 6.86 -0.72
N VAL A 94 -20.98 8.09 -1.08
CA VAL A 94 -19.72 8.74 -0.76
C VAL A 94 -19.91 9.94 0.15
N TRP A 95 -18.93 10.19 1.02
CA TRP A 95 -18.83 11.47 1.73
C TRP A 95 -18.29 12.54 0.79
N ILE A 96 -18.94 13.70 0.76
CA ILE A 96 -18.55 14.87 -0.02
C ILE A 96 -18.57 16.10 0.90
N CYS A 97 -17.47 16.85 0.95
CA CYS A 97 -17.46 18.18 1.49
C CYS A 97 -17.97 19.12 0.40
N HIS A 98 -19.25 19.47 0.52
CA HIS A 98 -19.92 20.33 -0.42
C HIS A 98 -19.61 21.79 -0.09
N LYS A 99 -19.09 22.53 -1.07
CA LYS A 99 -18.80 23.96 -1.03
C LYS A 99 -19.80 24.68 -1.94
N PRO A 100 -20.84 25.34 -1.38
CA PRO A 100 -21.86 26.00 -2.18
C PRO A 100 -21.25 27.02 -3.16
N PRO A 101 -21.66 26.99 -4.45
CA PRO A 101 -21.25 28.01 -5.42
C PRO A 101 -21.58 29.42 -4.90
N GLY A 102 -20.59 30.31 -4.84
CA GLY A 102 -20.76 31.68 -4.35
C GLY A 102 -20.67 31.87 -2.83
N ASN A 103 -20.57 30.78 -2.04
CA ASN A 103 -20.31 30.88 -0.60
C ASN A 103 -19.45 29.71 -0.08
N PRO A 104 -18.13 29.69 -0.37
CA PRO A 104 -17.25 28.57 -0.02
C PRO A 104 -17.06 28.33 1.48
N THR A 105 -17.40 29.30 2.34
CA THR A 105 -17.27 29.19 3.79
C THR A 105 -18.44 28.46 4.44
N ALA A 106 -19.58 28.34 3.74
CA ALA A 106 -20.75 27.55 4.17
C ALA A 106 -20.63 26.06 3.79
N GLN A 107 -19.42 25.50 3.89
CA GLN A 107 -19.16 24.12 3.53
C GLN A 107 -19.88 23.14 4.47
N LYS A 108 -20.39 22.03 3.92
CA LYS A 108 -21.07 20.97 4.70
C LYS A 108 -20.74 19.58 4.21
N SER A 109 -20.61 18.64 5.14
CA SER A 109 -20.44 17.22 4.83
C SER A 109 -21.77 16.63 4.36
N LEU A 110 -21.79 16.03 3.18
CA LEU A 110 -22.93 15.31 2.62
C LEU A 110 -22.57 13.83 2.42
N PHE A 111 -23.54 12.94 2.61
CA PHE A 111 -23.42 11.53 2.30
C PHE A 111 -24.37 11.19 1.16
N LEU A 112 -23.84 11.15 -0.06
CA LEU A 112 -24.63 11.14 -1.31
C LEU A 112 -24.34 9.89 -2.13
N PRO A 113 -25.23 9.45 -3.03
CA PRO A 113 -24.92 8.40 -3.99
C PRO A 113 -23.65 8.70 -4.79
N SER A 114 -22.80 7.70 -5.05
CA SER A 114 -21.56 7.81 -5.82
C SER A 114 -21.80 8.34 -7.23
N SER A 115 -22.95 8.02 -7.83
CA SER A 115 -23.39 8.54 -9.12
C SER A 115 -23.57 10.07 -9.15
N ALA A 116 -23.85 10.70 -8.01
CA ALA A 116 -23.95 12.16 -7.89
C ALA A 116 -22.59 12.84 -7.70
N ALA A 117 -21.55 12.08 -7.31
CA ALA A 117 -20.27 12.64 -6.91
C ALA A 117 -19.55 13.38 -8.04
N ALA A 118 -19.59 12.83 -9.26
CA ALA A 118 -18.93 13.44 -10.42
C ALA A 118 -19.42 14.88 -10.67
N THR A 119 -20.72 15.11 -10.60
CA THR A 119 -21.32 16.45 -10.74
C THR A 119 -20.86 17.38 -9.62
N HIS A 120 -20.88 16.91 -8.38
CA HIS A 120 -20.41 17.69 -7.23
C HIS A 120 -18.93 18.09 -7.34
N MET A 121 -18.06 17.18 -7.84
CA MET A 121 -16.64 17.49 -8.04
C MET A 121 -16.43 18.57 -9.12
N THR A 122 -17.29 18.66 -10.14
CA THR A 122 -17.20 19.74 -11.15
C THR A 122 -17.55 21.13 -10.60
N HIS A 123 -18.20 21.20 -9.44
CA HIS A 123 -18.58 22.45 -8.77
C HIS A 123 -17.61 22.87 -7.66
N GLY A 124 -16.47 22.20 -7.49
CA GLY A 124 -15.44 22.56 -6.51
C GLY A 124 -15.58 21.87 -5.15
N ASP A 125 -16.46 20.87 -5.04
CA ASP A 125 -16.55 20.00 -3.88
C ASP A 125 -15.36 19.03 -3.81
N SER A 126 -15.13 18.45 -2.64
CA SER A 126 -14.08 17.43 -2.45
C SER A 126 -14.64 16.18 -1.77
N TYR A 127 -14.08 15.02 -2.06
CA TYR A 127 -14.41 13.80 -1.32
C TYR A 127 -13.99 13.92 0.16
N GLY A 128 -14.77 13.30 1.04
CA GLY A 128 -14.57 13.32 2.49
C GLY A 128 -15.50 14.26 3.25
N GLN A 129 -15.33 14.34 4.56
CA GLN A 129 -16.06 15.30 5.42
C GLN A 129 -15.35 16.66 5.39
N CYS A 130 -16.09 17.74 5.58
CA CYS A 130 -15.50 19.07 5.72
C CYS A 130 -14.65 19.17 7.00
N GLY A 131 -13.43 19.68 6.87
CA GLY A 131 -12.47 19.78 7.98
C GLY A 131 -11.80 18.45 8.35
N GLY A 132 -12.11 17.34 7.67
CA GLY A 132 -11.39 16.09 7.78
C GLY A 132 -10.13 16.07 6.91
N GLU A 133 -9.20 15.16 7.20
CA GLU A 133 -8.15 14.75 6.27
C GLU A 133 -8.77 14.47 4.89
N THR A 134 -8.13 14.91 3.83
CA THR A 134 -8.63 14.71 2.46
C THR A 134 -8.76 13.20 2.25
N VAL A 135 -9.99 12.69 2.11
CA VAL A 135 -10.19 11.26 1.88
C VAL A 135 -9.66 10.99 0.47
N ASP A 136 -8.50 10.33 0.42
CA ASP A 136 -7.87 9.91 -0.82
C ASP A 136 -8.93 9.20 -1.66
N ASN A 137 -9.07 9.63 -2.93
CA ASN A 137 -10.05 9.11 -3.88
C ASN A 137 -9.81 7.63 -4.24
N THR A 138 -8.91 6.98 -3.52
CA THR A 138 -8.61 5.57 -3.58
C THR A 138 -9.11 4.79 -2.36
N ILE A 139 -9.62 5.45 -1.30
CA ILE A 139 -10.07 4.80 -0.06
C ILE A 139 -11.54 4.37 -0.17
N ALA A 140 -11.83 3.08 0.04
CA ALA A 140 -13.19 2.59 0.22
C ALA A 140 -13.59 2.64 1.70
N THR A 141 -14.74 3.20 2.06
CA THR A 141 -15.22 3.23 3.45
C THR A 141 -16.48 2.37 3.60
N ILE A 142 -16.48 1.46 4.57
CA ILE A 142 -17.64 0.68 4.99
C ILE A 142 -18.23 1.38 6.21
N VAL A 143 -19.53 1.68 6.17
CA VAL A 143 -20.30 2.13 7.33
C VAL A 143 -21.34 1.06 7.63
N ALA A 144 -21.18 0.33 8.73
CA ALA A 144 -22.08 -0.73 9.15
C ALA A 144 -22.88 -0.29 10.37
N GLU A 145 -24.20 -0.31 10.25
CA GLU A 145 -25.16 -0.01 11.31
C GLU A 145 -25.84 -1.31 11.75
N GLY A 146 -25.78 -1.59 13.05
CA GLY A 146 -26.51 -2.67 13.69
C GLY A 146 -27.57 -2.11 14.60
N THR A 147 -28.84 -2.47 14.37
CA THR A 147 -29.98 -2.02 15.18
C THR A 147 -30.59 -3.19 15.94
N PHE A 148 -30.71 -3.06 17.25
CA PHE A 148 -31.38 -4.02 18.13
C PHE A 148 -32.19 -3.29 19.19
N ASN A 149 -33.47 -3.62 19.36
CA ASN A 149 -34.38 -2.97 20.32
C ASN A 149 -34.32 -1.41 20.27
N ASN A 150 -34.40 -0.82 19.07
CA ASN A 150 -34.27 0.63 18.81
C ASN A 150 -32.93 1.28 19.19
N VAL A 151 -31.91 0.50 19.58
CA VAL A 151 -30.54 0.97 19.74
C VAL A 151 -29.78 0.69 18.47
N THR A 152 -29.13 1.71 17.90
CA THR A 152 -28.26 1.58 16.73
C THR A 152 -26.81 1.86 17.12
N LYS A 153 -25.89 0.98 16.71
CA LYS A 153 -24.44 1.18 16.78
C LYS A 153 -23.87 1.22 15.37
N THR A 154 -22.81 2.00 15.18
CA THR A 154 -22.21 2.25 13.86
C THR A 154 -20.72 1.94 13.92
N ILE A 155 -20.26 1.04 13.05
CA ILE A 155 -18.84 0.72 12.85
C ILE A 155 -18.41 1.29 11.51
N ILE A 156 -17.24 1.93 11.48
CA ILE A 156 -16.67 2.52 10.28
C ILE A 156 -15.34 1.83 9.98
N VAL A 157 -15.23 1.20 8.81
CA VAL A 157 -14.00 0.55 8.36
C VAL A 157 -13.47 1.31 7.15
N GLN A 158 -12.23 1.80 7.22
CA GLN A 158 -11.58 2.40 6.06
C GLN A 158 -10.67 1.39 5.40
N LEU A 159 -10.78 1.28 4.08
CA LEU A 159 -9.97 0.44 3.22
C LEU A 159 -9.15 1.33 2.28
N ARG A 160 -7.88 1.02 2.04
CA ARG A 160 -7.08 1.66 0.98
C ARG A 160 -6.70 0.63 -0.08
N PRO A 161 -6.37 1.02 -1.31
CA PRO A 161 -5.82 0.07 -2.25
C PRO A 161 -4.48 -0.37 -1.71
N SER A 162 -4.31 -1.68 -1.66
CA SER A 162 -3.05 -2.27 -1.28
C SER A 162 -2.02 -1.99 -2.37
N ASN A 163 -0.80 -1.67 -1.97
CA ASN A 163 0.27 -1.22 -2.87
C ASN A 163 1.34 -2.31 -3.04
N PHE A 164 1.96 -2.40 -4.21
CA PHE A 164 3.07 -3.34 -4.44
C PHE A 164 4.31 -3.05 -3.60
N ALA A 165 4.52 -1.80 -3.16
CA ALA A 165 5.67 -1.42 -2.33
C ALA A 165 5.75 -2.22 -1.02
N LYS A 166 4.62 -2.73 -0.51
CA LYS A 166 4.56 -3.51 0.73
C LYS A 166 5.30 -4.86 0.63
N PHE A 167 5.58 -5.33 -0.58
CA PHE A 167 6.29 -6.60 -0.76
C PHE A 167 7.80 -6.35 -0.76
N GLY A 168 8.50 -7.11 0.09
CA GLY A 168 9.95 -7.21 -0.04
C GLY A 168 10.32 -7.91 -1.33
N ASN A 169 9.57 -8.95 -1.68
CA ASN A 169 9.72 -9.68 -2.93
C ASN A 169 8.34 -10.08 -3.47
N TYR A 170 8.04 -9.69 -4.70
CA TYR A 170 6.86 -10.10 -5.44
C TYR A 170 7.28 -10.58 -6.82
N TYR A 171 6.77 -11.74 -7.25
CA TYR A 171 6.98 -12.24 -8.60
C TYR A 171 5.69 -12.77 -9.22
N SER A 172 5.43 -12.53 -10.51
CA SER A 172 4.32 -13.23 -11.19
C SER A 172 4.59 -14.73 -11.31
N SER A 173 5.86 -15.08 -11.56
CA SER A 173 6.37 -16.45 -11.62
C SER A 173 7.82 -16.45 -11.16
N ILE A 174 8.36 -17.58 -10.72
CA ILE A 174 9.78 -17.69 -10.38
C ILE A 174 10.45 -18.73 -11.26
N THR A 175 11.64 -18.40 -11.73
CA THR A 175 12.51 -19.27 -12.55
C THR A 175 13.78 -19.66 -11.78
N ALA A 176 14.26 -18.79 -10.91
CA ALA A 176 15.28 -19.06 -9.91
C ALA A 176 14.57 -19.19 -8.54
N MET A 177 14.62 -20.38 -7.95
CA MET A 177 13.89 -20.67 -6.72
C MET A 177 14.68 -20.26 -5.47
N PRO A 178 14.02 -19.70 -4.45
CA PRO A 178 14.58 -19.58 -3.10
C PRO A 178 15.20 -20.89 -2.63
N ALA A 179 16.46 -20.85 -2.20
CA ALA A 179 17.24 -22.02 -1.84
C ALA A 179 17.82 -21.95 -0.41
N THR A 180 18.31 -23.09 0.11
CA THR A 180 19.05 -23.13 1.37
C THR A 180 20.15 -22.07 1.40
N GLY A 181 20.15 -21.24 2.43
CA GLY A 181 21.08 -20.12 2.59
C GLY A 181 20.46 -18.77 2.25
N ASP A 182 19.37 -18.74 1.47
CA ASP A 182 18.64 -17.50 1.21
C ASP A 182 17.81 -17.10 2.43
N THR A 183 17.83 -15.80 2.72
CA THR A 183 16.96 -15.18 3.72
C THR A 183 16.22 -14.01 3.08
N PHE A 184 14.90 -14.10 3.01
CA PHE A 184 14.04 -13.08 2.44
C PHE A 184 13.38 -12.24 3.52
N HIS A 185 13.56 -10.93 3.43
CA HIS A 185 12.99 -9.95 4.35
C HIS A 185 11.69 -9.35 3.78
N GLY A 186 10.78 -9.00 4.69
CA GLY A 186 9.46 -8.46 4.34
C GLY A 186 8.53 -9.51 3.71
N PRO A 187 7.33 -9.10 3.29
CA PRO A 187 6.36 -9.99 2.67
C PRO A 187 6.87 -10.55 1.34
N PHE A 188 6.63 -11.84 1.11
CA PHE A 188 7.01 -12.55 -0.10
C PHE A 188 5.76 -13.06 -0.82
N HIS A 189 5.63 -12.77 -2.11
CA HIS A 189 4.50 -13.25 -2.90
C HIS A 189 4.93 -13.81 -4.26
N VAL A 190 4.31 -14.92 -4.67
CA VAL A 190 4.40 -15.42 -6.04
C VAL A 190 3.00 -15.59 -6.61
N ASN A 191 2.67 -14.89 -7.70
CA ASN A 191 1.37 -15.02 -8.37
C ASN A 191 1.27 -16.27 -9.26
N GLY A 192 1.87 -17.36 -8.79
CA GLY A 192 1.97 -18.69 -9.39
C GLY A 192 2.33 -19.71 -8.32
N THR A 193 2.91 -20.84 -8.69
CA THR A 193 3.41 -21.84 -7.74
C THR A 193 4.70 -21.33 -7.08
N LEU A 194 4.78 -21.43 -5.75
CA LEU A 194 6.01 -21.15 -5.02
C LEU A 194 6.89 -22.41 -5.06
N TYR A 195 7.98 -22.36 -5.82
CA TYR A 195 9.04 -23.37 -5.81
C TYR A 195 10.13 -23.01 -4.81
N THR A 196 10.63 -23.99 -4.05
CA THR A 196 11.73 -23.82 -3.09
C THR A 196 12.72 -24.98 -3.18
N TYR A 197 13.98 -24.74 -2.86
CA TYR A 197 15.02 -25.77 -2.77
C TYR A 197 15.61 -25.86 -1.36
N GLY A 198 15.44 -26.98 -0.68
CA GLY A 198 15.95 -27.19 0.67
C GLY A 198 15.26 -26.31 1.71
N SER A 199 16.02 -25.46 2.40
CA SER A 199 15.58 -24.69 3.57
C SER A 199 15.85 -23.18 3.47
N PRO A 200 15.26 -22.47 2.49
CA PRO A 200 15.25 -21.01 2.50
C PRO A 200 14.47 -20.48 3.71
N VAL A 201 14.84 -19.30 4.19
CA VAL A 201 14.19 -18.64 5.33
C VAL A 201 13.40 -17.43 4.86
N PHE A 202 12.12 -17.38 5.20
CA PHE A 202 11.25 -16.24 4.97
C PHE A 202 10.84 -15.64 6.31
N LEU A 203 11.22 -14.38 6.52
CA LEU A 203 10.97 -13.69 7.79
C LEU A 203 9.58 -13.04 7.83
N GLY A 204 9.10 -12.52 6.69
CA GLY A 204 7.77 -11.93 6.56
C GLY A 204 6.72 -12.94 6.08
N LYS A 205 5.47 -12.47 5.98
CA LYS A 205 4.33 -13.27 5.52
C LYS A 205 4.59 -13.76 4.09
N VAL A 206 4.40 -15.05 3.84
CA VAL A 206 4.53 -15.63 2.50
C VAL A 206 3.16 -15.95 1.93
N SER A 207 2.94 -15.63 0.67
CA SER A 207 1.72 -16.00 -0.05
C SER A 207 1.99 -16.44 -1.48
N SER A 208 1.10 -17.25 -2.04
CA SER A 208 1.15 -17.60 -3.45
C SER A 208 -0.22 -17.86 -4.04
N LYS A 209 -0.37 -17.64 -5.35
CA LYS A 209 -1.59 -18.03 -6.07
C LYS A 209 -1.72 -19.55 -6.17
N GLY A 210 -0.63 -20.20 -6.57
CA GLY A 210 -0.52 -21.65 -6.62
C GLY A 210 -0.13 -22.25 -5.27
N ASN A 211 0.17 -23.55 -5.29
CA ASN A 211 0.66 -24.28 -4.12
C ASN A 211 2.18 -24.09 -3.91
N LEU A 212 2.69 -24.65 -2.81
CA LEU A 212 4.11 -24.78 -2.53
C LEU A 212 4.64 -26.11 -3.09
N THR A 213 5.69 -26.03 -3.89
CA THR A 213 6.47 -27.18 -4.36
C THR A 213 7.87 -27.12 -3.80
N LYS A 214 8.34 -28.23 -3.22
CA LYS A 214 9.64 -28.35 -2.55
C LYS A 214 10.56 -29.28 -3.33
N TYR A 215 11.81 -28.88 -3.48
CA TYR A 215 12.88 -29.68 -4.08
C TYR A 215 14.05 -29.83 -3.09
N GLY A 216 14.87 -30.86 -3.29
CA GLY A 216 16.04 -31.13 -2.44
C GLY A 216 15.67 -31.60 -1.03
N SER A 217 16.70 -31.81 -0.20
CA SER A 217 16.54 -32.16 1.21
C SER A 217 16.37 -30.90 2.07
N GLY A 218 15.33 -30.87 2.90
CA GLY A 218 15.03 -29.74 3.79
C GLY A 218 13.58 -29.28 3.66
N SER A 219 13.21 -28.27 4.42
CA SER A 219 11.94 -27.57 4.25
C SER A 219 12.12 -26.06 4.42
N PRO A 220 11.39 -25.24 3.63
CA PRO A 220 11.39 -23.79 3.81
C PRO A 220 10.85 -23.42 5.18
N VAL A 221 11.43 -22.38 5.77
CA VAL A 221 11.05 -21.85 7.08
C VAL A 221 10.21 -20.58 6.87
N PHE A 222 8.98 -20.59 7.38
CA PHE A 222 8.04 -19.47 7.27
C PHE A 222 7.76 -18.86 8.64
N ASN A 223 8.52 -17.83 9.04
CA ASN A 223 8.41 -17.28 10.40
C ASN A 223 7.08 -16.57 10.68
N ALA A 224 6.48 -15.94 9.65
CA ALA A 224 5.18 -15.28 9.75
C ALA A 224 4.06 -16.05 9.00
N GLY A 225 4.30 -17.33 8.69
CA GLY A 225 3.36 -18.23 8.05
C GLY A 225 3.26 -18.11 6.52
N TYR A 226 2.65 -19.12 5.92
CA TYR A 226 2.45 -19.27 4.48
C TYR A 226 0.96 -19.37 4.14
N GLN A 227 0.50 -18.67 3.10
CA GLN A 227 -0.89 -18.68 2.63
C GLN A 227 -0.98 -18.95 1.12
N PRO A 228 -1.43 -20.14 0.68
CA PRO A 228 -1.73 -20.41 -0.73
C PRO A 228 -3.07 -19.79 -1.17
N GLY A 229 -3.34 -19.78 -2.48
CA GLY A 229 -4.61 -19.33 -3.07
C GLY A 229 -4.79 -17.80 -3.16
N VAL A 230 -3.75 -17.01 -2.89
CA VAL A 230 -3.81 -15.56 -2.94
C VAL A 230 -3.49 -15.09 -4.36
N ASP A 231 -4.45 -14.48 -5.07
CA ASP A 231 -4.24 -13.91 -6.42
C ASP A 231 -4.07 -12.39 -6.35
N ILE A 232 -2.89 -11.94 -6.75
CA ILE A 232 -2.52 -10.53 -6.83
C ILE A 232 -1.89 -10.35 -8.21
N PRO A 233 -2.64 -10.13 -9.29
CA PRO A 233 -2.06 -10.00 -10.63
C PRO A 233 -1.09 -8.82 -10.75
N LEU A 234 0.10 -9.06 -11.32
CA LEU A 234 1.04 -7.99 -11.62
C LEU A 234 0.50 -7.12 -12.75
N GLN A 235 0.07 -5.92 -12.41
CA GLN A 235 -0.47 -4.98 -13.38
C GLN A 235 0.28 -3.66 -13.26
N PHE A 236 0.70 -3.14 -14.41
CA PHE A 236 1.26 -1.82 -14.52
C PHE A 236 0.19 -0.89 -15.04
N ASP A 237 -0.48 -0.22 -14.10
CA ASP A 237 -1.45 0.79 -14.46
C ASP A 237 -0.74 2.14 -14.58
N THR A 238 -0.38 2.52 -15.79
CA THR A 238 0.22 3.83 -16.07
C THR A 238 -0.82 4.95 -16.12
N THR A 239 -2.11 4.60 -16.04
CA THR A 239 -3.22 5.56 -16.14
C THR A 239 -3.12 6.54 -14.97
N GLY A 240 -2.78 7.79 -15.26
CA GLY A 240 -2.58 8.84 -14.26
C GLY A 240 -1.12 9.11 -13.87
N LEU A 241 -0.14 8.23 -14.13
CA LEU A 241 1.27 8.51 -13.83
C LEU A 241 1.82 9.68 -14.66
N ARG A 242 1.54 9.68 -15.97
CA ARG A 242 1.90 10.79 -16.86
C ARG A 242 1.22 12.09 -16.46
N THR A 243 -0.06 12.02 -16.07
CA THR A 243 -0.83 13.19 -15.59
C THR A 243 -0.25 13.73 -14.28
N LYS A 244 0.10 12.84 -13.35
CA LYS A 244 0.70 13.21 -12.05
C LYS A 244 2.09 13.83 -12.22
N ALA A 245 2.91 13.32 -13.14
CA ALA A 245 4.21 13.91 -13.47
C ALA A 245 4.09 15.36 -13.95
N GLY A 246 2.99 15.70 -14.64
CA GLY A 246 2.72 17.07 -15.08
C GLY A 246 3.79 17.58 -16.04
N SER A 247 4.63 18.51 -15.59
CA SER A 247 5.72 19.10 -16.37
C SER A 247 6.97 18.22 -16.48
N THR A 248 7.13 17.19 -15.64
CA THR A 248 8.32 16.31 -15.62
C THR A 248 8.18 15.10 -16.53
N VAL A 249 7.79 15.36 -17.78
CA VAL A 249 7.62 14.34 -18.81
C VAL A 249 8.72 14.46 -19.85
N PHE A 250 9.56 13.43 -19.95
CA PHE A 250 10.50 13.27 -21.06
C PHE A 250 9.88 12.43 -22.16
N ARG A 251 10.00 12.88 -23.41
CA ARG A 251 9.53 12.18 -24.61
C ARG A 251 10.31 12.62 -25.83
N GLY A 252 10.34 11.82 -26.88
CA GLY A 252 10.85 12.25 -28.18
C GLY A 252 10.05 13.43 -28.74
N THR A 253 10.73 14.32 -29.44
CA THR A 253 10.15 15.52 -30.07
C THR A 253 9.96 15.38 -31.58
N SER A 254 10.44 14.28 -32.17
CA SER A 254 10.32 13.99 -33.59
C SER A 254 8.90 13.57 -33.99
N SER A 255 8.58 13.70 -35.28
CA SER A 255 7.36 13.14 -35.88
C SER A 255 7.73 12.03 -36.88
N PRO A 256 7.32 10.77 -36.65
CA PRO A 256 6.60 10.27 -35.47
C PRO A 256 7.46 10.28 -34.20
N ASN A 257 6.81 10.37 -33.03
CA ASN A 257 7.49 10.39 -31.73
C ASN A 257 8.38 9.15 -31.55
N ARG A 258 9.70 9.37 -31.56
CA ARG A 258 10.74 8.36 -31.34
C ARG A 258 11.08 8.23 -29.86
N GLY A 259 11.87 7.22 -29.50
CA GLY A 259 12.23 7.00 -28.12
C GLY A 259 13.25 8.01 -27.60
N VAL A 260 13.48 7.99 -26.29
CA VAL A 260 14.43 8.87 -25.62
C VAL A 260 15.16 8.13 -24.50
N ASP A 261 16.47 8.26 -24.44
CA ASP A 261 17.26 7.87 -23.28
C ASP A 261 17.39 9.08 -22.35
N VAL A 262 17.17 8.90 -21.05
CA VAL A 262 17.27 9.98 -20.06
C VAL A 262 18.22 9.57 -18.96
N ARG A 263 19.20 10.42 -18.63
CA ARG A 263 19.99 10.31 -17.41
C ARG A 263 19.31 11.11 -16.31
N LEU A 264 19.14 10.51 -15.14
CA LEU A 264 18.60 11.13 -13.94
C LEU A 264 19.52 10.77 -12.77
N TYR A 265 20.42 11.68 -12.40
CA TYR A 265 21.40 11.47 -11.35
C TYR A 265 21.02 12.28 -10.11
N PHE A 266 20.90 11.61 -8.97
CA PHE A 266 20.55 12.23 -7.70
C PHE A 266 21.81 12.68 -6.95
N ASN A 267 21.79 13.91 -6.46
CA ASN A 267 22.91 14.51 -5.77
C ASN A 267 22.62 14.66 -4.27
N ASN A 268 23.67 14.54 -3.46
CA ASN A 268 23.59 14.57 -1.99
C ASN A 268 23.11 15.92 -1.40
N ASP A 269 22.96 16.95 -2.24
CA ASP A 269 22.48 18.29 -1.89
C ASP A 269 20.98 18.50 -2.18
N GLY A 270 20.24 17.44 -2.52
CA GLY A 270 18.81 17.53 -2.85
C GLY A 270 18.53 17.98 -4.28
N THR A 271 19.55 18.04 -5.14
CA THR A 271 19.39 18.34 -6.56
C THR A 271 19.37 17.07 -7.41
N VAL A 272 18.85 17.21 -8.63
CA VAL A 272 18.88 16.19 -9.68
C VAL A 272 19.56 16.77 -10.92
N THR A 273 20.52 16.03 -11.46
CA THR A 273 21.16 16.33 -12.73
C THR A 273 20.55 15.45 -13.82
N TYR A 274 20.09 16.04 -14.91
CA TYR A 274 19.50 15.29 -16.01
C TYR A 274 20.07 15.65 -17.38
N GLN A 275 20.04 14.65 -18.25
CA GLN A 275 20.35 14.77 -19.69
C GLN A 275 19.34 13.94 -20.47
N SER A 276 19.10 14.31 -21.72
CA SER A 276 18.30 13.51 -22.64
C SER A 276 19.06 13.25 -23.93
N LYS A 277 18.82 12.09 -24.53
CA LYS A 277 19.38 11.69 -25.82
C LYS A 277 18.26 11.05 -26.63
N PRO A 278 17.72 11.75 -27.64
CA PRO A 278 16.71 11.18 -28.53
C PRO A 278 17.25 9.95 -29.26
N GLU A 279 16.36 9.01 -29.57
CA GLU A 279 16.71 7.83 -30.36
C GLU A 279 17.31 8.21 -31.72
N GLY A 280 18.44 7.58 -32.06
CA GLY A 280 19.21 7.88 -33.27
C GLY A 280 20.26 8.98 -33.06
N SER A 281 20.25 9.69 -31.92
CA SER A 281 21.34 10.58 -31.54
C SER A 281 22.49 9.79 -30.89
N SER A 282 23.73 10.16 -31.23
CA SER A 282 24.93 9.73 -30.52
C SER A 282 25.31 10.66 -29.35
N THR A 283 24.65 11.82 -29.24
CA THR A 283 25.05 12.91 -28.35
C THR A 283 23.97 13.20 -27.32
N TRP A 284 24.37 13.26 -26.05
CA TRP A 284 23.52 13.70 -24.94
C TRP A 284 23.35 15.22 -24.96
N SER A 285 22.19 15.71 -24.53
CA SER A 285 21.99 17.13 -24.25
C SER A 285 22.99 17.63 -23.19
N PRO A 286 23.25 18.94 -23.10
CA PRO A 286 23.95 19.52 -21.97
C PRO A 286 23.30 19.07 -20.64
N SER A 287 24.13 18.94 -19.60
CA SER A 287 23.66 18.60 -18.26
C SER A 287 22.96 19.80 -17.63
N THR A 288 21.77 19.54 -17.09
CA THR A 288 21.02 20.53 -16.30
C THR A 288 20.87 20.01 -14.89
N THR A 289 21.21 20.84 -13.89
CA THR A 289 21.04 20.52 -12.47
C THR A 289 20.01 21.47 -11.86
N THR A 290 19.08 20.92 -11.09
CA THR A 290 18.02 21.69 -10.42
C THR A 290 17.63 21.00 -9.11
N SER A 291 17.06 21.73 -8.16
CA SER A 291 16.45 21.13 -6.97
C SER A 291 15.42 20.07 -7.38
N LEU A 292 15.44 18.91 -6.71
CA LEU A 292 14.51 17.82 -6.98
C LEU A 292 13.06 18.22 -6.68
N SER A 293 12.83 18.98 -5.61
CA SER A 293 11.49 19.40 -5.19
C SER A 293 10.85 20.39 -6.17
N THR A 294 11.66 21.22 -6.84
CA THR A 294 11.17 22.13 -7.88
C THR A 294 11.06 21.45 -9.24
N PHE A 295 11.97 20.50 -9.51
CA PHE A 295 11.93 19.72 -10.74
C PHE A 295 10.68 18.85 -10.77
N ALA A 296 10.47 18.00 -9.77
CA ALA A 296 9.37 17.04 -9.67
C ALA A 296 8.46 17.33 -8.46
N PRO A 297 7.70 18.45 -8.45
CA PRO A 297 6.89 18.87 -7.30
C PRO A 297 5.77 17.88 -6.93
N ASN A 298 5.35 17.05 -7.89
CA ASN A 298 4.35 16.00 -7.69
C ASN A 298 4.98 14.63 -7.32
N GLY A 299 6.30 14.57 -7.14
CA GLY A 299 7.03 13.36 -6.74
C GLY A 299 7.16 12.29 -7.83
N VAL A 300 6.84 12.59 -9.10
CA VAL A 300 6.91 11.62 -10.21
C VAL A 300 7.71 12.23 -11.35
N ILE A 301 8.67 11.48 -11.90
CA ILE A 301 9.36 11.82 -13.15
C ILE A 301 9.02 10.73 -14.17
N TYR A 302 8.43 11.11 -15.31
CA TYR A 302 7.90 10.16 -16.27
C TYR A 302 8.64 10.23 -17.61
N VAL A 303 9.14 9.09 -18.08
CA VAL A 303 9.84 8.96 -19.36
C VAL A 303 9.00 8.08 -20.28
N GLU A 304 8.41 8.73 -21.29
CA GLU A 304 7.54 8.10 -22.30
C GLU A 304 8.38 7.54 -23.45
N LYS A 305 8.13 6.27 -23.81
CA LYS A 305 8.88 5.57 -24.88
C LYS A 305 10.39 5.64 -24.65
N GLY A 306 10.84 5.53 -23.42
CA GLY A 306 12.23 5.82 -23.09
C GLY A 306 12.86 4.88 -22.08
N ASN A 307 14.17 5.00 -21.94
CA ASN A 307 14.95 4.34 -20.92
C ASN A 307 15.49 5.37 -19.94
N ILE A 308 15.63 4.97 -18.68
CA ILE A 308 16.25 5.80 -17.64
C ILE A 308 17.60 5.23 -17.26
N TYR A 309 18.59 6.10 -17.08
CA TYR A 309 19.90 5.79 -16.53
C TYR A 309 20.07 6.58 -15.24
N THR A 310 20.30 5.92 -14.11
CA THR A 310 20.27 6.58 -12.80
C THR A 310 21.38 6.09 -11.87
N LYS A 311 21.80 6.98 -10.97
CA LYS A 311 22.76 6.73 -9.87
C LYS A 311 22.72 7.89 -8.88
N GLY A 312 23.37 7.71 -7.73
CA GLY A 312 23.70 8.76 -6.79
C GLY A 312 22.97 8.64 -5.44
N THR A 313 22.85 9.77 -4.76
CA THR A 313 22.26 9.86 -3.42
C THR A 313 20.98 10.69 -3.48
N LEU A 314 19.85 10.10 -3.11
CA LEU A 314 18.55 10.76 -3.04
C LEU A 314 18.39 11.44 -1.68
N ASP A 315 18.00 12.71 -1.73
CA ASP A 315 17.49 13.50 -0.61
C ASP A 315 16.07 13.97 -0.98
N GLY A 316 15.07 13.39 -0.33
CA GLY A 316 13.64 13.58 -0.61
C GLY A 316 12.92 12.36 -1.20
N ASN A 317 11.70 12.59 -1.68
CA ASN A 317 10.76 11.54 -2.06
C ASN A 317 10.33 11.63 -3.53
N VAL A 318 10.66 10.63 -4.35
CA VAL A 318 10.37 10.64 -5.79
C VAL A 318 10.20 9.23 -6.36
N THR A 319 9.42 9.13 -7.44
CA THR A 319 9.27 7.93 -8.26
C THR A 319 9.69 8.23 -9.70
N ILE A 320 10.60 7.43 -10.24
CA ILE A 320 10.99 7.47 -11.65
C ILE A 320 10.28 6.37 -12.44
N VAL A 321 9.74 6.73 -13.62
CA VAL A 321 8.91 5.83 -14.43
C VAL A 321 9.41 5.76 -15.86
N ALA A 322 9.81 4.58 -16.33
CA ALA A 322 10.17 4.32 -17.72
C ALA A 322 9.09 3.47 -18.40
N THR A 323 8.49 3.98 -19.47
CA THR A 323 7.51 3.24 -20.28
C THR A 323 8.02 2.98 -21.69
N LYS A 324 7.68 1.82 -22.24
CA LYS A 324 7.95 1.48 -23.64
C LYS A 324 6.91 2.13 -24.56
N ALA A 325 5.66 2.26 -24.08
CA ALA A 325 4.50 2.74 -24.84
C ALA A 325 4.49 2.23 -26.30
N ASN A 326 4.53 0.89 -26.43
CA ASN A 326 4.60 0.13 -27.68
C ASN A 326 5.87 0.32 -28.54
N ARG A 327 6.98 0.79 -27.97
CA ARG A 327 8.27 0.93 -28.67
C ARG A 327 9.31 -0.10 -28.17
N THR A 328 9.80 -0.95 -29.06
CA THR A 328 10.81 -1.98 -28.76
C THR A 328 12.13 -1.36 -28.28
N GLY A 329 12.78 -1.98 -27.30
CA GLY A 329 14.06 -1.52 -26.74
C GLY A 329 13.95 -0.40 -25.69
N PHE A 330 12.73 0.00 -25.33
CA PHE A 330 12.46 1.04 -24.33
C PHE A 330 11.65 0.50 -23.14
N GLY A 331 11.46 1.32 -22.11
CA GLY A 331 10.79 0.94 -20.87
C GLY A 331 11.70 0.33 -19.82
N ASN A 332 13.02 0.45 -19.97
CA ASN A 332 14.00 -0.09 -19.02
C ASN A 332 14.57 1.02 -18.12
N VAL A 333 14.98 0.62 -16.92
CA VAL A 333 15.79 1.46 -16.02
C VAL A 333 17.14 0.80 -15.80
N TYR A 334 18.21 1.57 -15.99
CA TYR A 334 19.59 1.16 -15.82
C TYR A 334 20.21 1.91 -14.64
N ILE A 335 20.60 1.17 -13.61
CA ILE A 335 21.32 1.65 -12.45
C ILE A 335 22.81 1.64 -12.81
N GLU A 336 23.40 2.81 -13.01
CA GLU A 336 24.77 2.97 -13.52
C GLU A 336 25.84 2.96 -12.42
N ASN A 337 25.44 3.13 -11.16
CA ASN A 337 26.25 2.99 -9.94
C ASN A 337 25.29 2.91 -8.74
N ASP A 338 25.82 2.95 -7.51
CA ASP A 338 25.03 2.98 -6.28
C ASP A 338 23.87 3.99 -6.32
N ILE A 339 22.74 3.56 -5.75
CA ILE A 339 21.59 4.40 -5.40
C ILE A 339 21.41 4.31 -3.89
N ARG A 340 21.57 5.45 -3.21
CA ARG A 340 21.53 5.57 -1.75
C ARG A 340 20.53 6.62 -1.31
N TYR A 341 19.96 6.47 -0.13
CA TYR A 341 19.33 7.55 0.61
C TYR A 341 20.40 8.37 1.33
N LYS A 342 20.21 9.68 1.40
CA LYS A 342 21.07 10.59 2.16
C LYS A 342 20.98 10.28 3.64
N ASP A 343 19.75 10.20 4.14
CA ASP A 343 19.41 9.81 5.49
C ASP A 343 19.00 8.35 5.53
N ASN A 344 19.86 7.50 6.07
CA ASN A 344 19.59 6.06 6.19
C ASN A 344 18.39 5.82 7.13
N PRO A 345 17.26 5.29 6.63
CA PRO A 345 16.03 5.15 7.41
C PRO A 345 16.13 4.09 8.51
N ARG A 346 17.15 3.24 8.47
CA ARG A 346 17.40 2.22 9.51
C ARG A 346 18.01 2.81 10.79
N THR A 347 18.65 3.96 10.67
CA THR A 347 19.34 4.64 11.77
C THR A 347 18.73 6.00 12.07
N ASN A 348 18.02 6.59 11.11
CA ASN A 348 17.30 7.86 11.26
C ASN A 348 15.80 7.64 11.00
N SER A 349 15.00 7.58 12.07
CA SER A 349 13.54 7.41 11.97
C SER A 349 12.81 8.57 11.30
N ASN A 350 13.46 9.74 11.17
CA ASN A 350 12.90 10.93 10.53
C ASN A 350 13.27 11.03 9.05
N SER A 351 14.01 10.05 8.50
CA SER A 351 14.33 10.02 7.07
C SER A 351 13.05 10.06 6.24
N ASN A 352 12.95 11.08 5.40
CA ASN A 352 11.89 11.24 4.39
C ASN A 352 12.34 10.75 3.00
N ASP A 353 13.57 10.23 2.90
CA ASP A 353 14.14 9.74 1.65
C ASP A 353 13.44 8.46 1.21
N MET A 354 12.88 8.48 0.00
CA MET A 354 12.11 7.37 -0.53
C MET A 354 12.10 7.39 -2.06
N LEU A 355 12.58 6.28 -2.65
CA LEU A 355 12.67 6.13 -4.10
C LEU A 355 11.76 5.00 -4.59
N GLY A 356 10.89 5.34 -5.54
CA GLY A 356 10.21 4.39 -6.40
C GLY A 356 10.92 4.27 -7.74
N ILE A 357 11.24 3.06 -8.19
CA ILE A 357 11.73 2.80 -9.55
C ILE A 357 10.72 1.92 -10.26
N ILE A 358 10.18 2.43 -11.36
CA ILE A 358 9.13 1.75 -12.12
C ILE A 358 9.58 1.61 -13.57
N ALA A 359 9.63 0.37 -14.05
CA ALA A 359 9.96 0.01 -15.42
C ALA A 359 8.85 -0.84 -16.03
N GLU A 360 8.42 -0.51 -17.24
CA GLU A 360 7.52 -1.39 -18.00
C GLU A 360 8.24 -2.69 -18.43
N GLU A 361 9.54 -2.63 -18.69
CA GLU A 361 10.35 -3.78 -19.06
C GLU A 361 11.24 -4.23 -17.89
N ASN A 362 12.54 -3.92 -17.93
CA ASN A 362 13.52 -4.43 -16.97
C ASN A 362 14.12 -3.32 -16.12
N ILE A 363 14.55 -3.68 -14.91
CA ILE A 363 15.48 -2.87 -14.10
C ILE A 363 16.82 -3.62 -14.06
N ARG A 364 17.90 -2.91 -14.40
CA ARG A 364 19.22 -3.50 -14.60
C ARG A 364 20.29 -2.74 -13.86
N ILE A 365 21.15 -3.45 -13.13
CA ILE A 365 22.45 -2.88 -12.76
C ILE A 365 23.33 -2.97 -14.01
N LYS A 366 23.74 -1.81 -14.51
CA LYS A 366 24.47 -1.71 -15.77
C LYS A 366 25.89 -2.22 -15.61
N ASP A 367 26.34 -3.02 -16.56
CA ASP A 367 27.72 -3.51 -16.62
C ASP A 367 28.65 -2.41 -17.17
N ASN A 368 29.40 -1.76 -16.28
CA ASN A 368 30.29 -0.66 -16.63
C ASN A 368 31.48 -0.56 -15.65
N THR A 369 32.34 0.43 -15.83
CA THR A 369 33.51 0.68 -14.96
C THR A 369 33.13 1.09 -13.52
N ASP A 370 31.94 1.64 -13.34
CA ASP A 370 31.43 2.05 -12.04
C ASP A 370 30.90 0.86 -11.24
N THR A 371 30.47 -0.23 -11.88
CA THR A 371 29.84 -1.40 -11.22
C THR A 371 30.69 -2.67 -11.23
N ARG A 372 31.56 -2.88 -12.22
CA ARG A 372 32.44 -4.06 -12.29
C ARG A 372 33.42 -4.08 -11.12
N GLY A 373 33.60 -5.26 -10.51
CA GLY A 373 34.58 -5.44 -9.45
C GLY A 373 34.21 -4.78 -8.12
N LYS A 374 32.93 -4.41 -7.92
CA LYS A 374 32.47 -3.68 -6.73
C LYS A 374 31.24 -4.32 -6.10
N ASN A 375 31.04 -4.01 -4.82
CA ASN A 375 29.73 -4.16 -4.20
C ASN A 375 28.82 -3.04 -4.71
N ILE A 376 27.53 -3.32 -4.83
CA ILE A 376 26.53 -2.37 -5.33
C ILE A 376 25.45 -2.17 -4.28
N TYR A 377 25.02 -0.94 -4.09
CA TYR A 377 23.94 -0.59 -3.19
C TYR A 377 22.74 -0.05 -3.99
N THR A 378 21.55 -0.51 -3.64
CA THR A 378 20.29 -0.03 -4.25
C THR A 378 19.23 0.15 -3.18
N GLU A 379 18.93 1.41 -2.85
CA GLU A 379 17.92 1.78 -1.87
C GLU A 379 16.67 2.33 -2.59
N ALA A 380 15.71 1.44 -2.87
CA ALA A 380 14.49 1.74 -3.62
C ALA A 380 13.45 0.62 -3.51
N SER A 381 12.16 0.96 -3.67
CA SER A 381 11.15 0.00 -4.09
C SER A 381 11.14 -0.07 -5.62
N MET A 382 11.34 -1.26 -6.19
CA MET A 382 11.55 -1.48 -7.61
C MET A 382 10.42 -2.31 -8.21
N PHE A 383 9.81 -1.84 -9.29
CA PHE A 383 8.71 -2.47 -10.01
C PHE A 383 9.06 -2.66 -11.49
N ALA A 384 9.05 -3.90 -11.98
CA ALA A 384 9.28 -4.28 -13.36
C ALA A 384 8.09 -5.09 -13.91
N MET A 385 7.29 -4.51 -14.80
CA MET A 385 6.04 -5.16 -15.25
C MET A 385 6.27 -6.42 -16.09
N ASN A 386 7.00 -6.28 -17.19
CA ASN A 386 7.14 -7.34 -18.19
C ASN A 386 8.45 -8.12 -18.04
N GLY A 387 9.41 -7.56 -17.33
CA GLY A 387 10.75 -8.10 -17.18
C GLY A 387 11.07 -8.56 -15.77
N ASN A 388 12.36 -8.52 -15.46
CA ASN A 388 12.91 -8.89 -14.17
C ASN A 388 13.88 -7.82 -13.66
N ILE A 389 14.32 -7.95 -12.42
CA ILE A 389 15.19 -6.99 -11.74
C ILE A 389 16.49 -7.72 -11.38
N GLY A 390 17.65 -7.14 -11.72
CA GLY A 390 18.94 -7.73 -11.38
C GLY A 390 20.09 -7.18 -12.22
N PRO A 391 21.32 -7.72 -12.07
CA PRO A 391 22.48 -7.27 -12.83
C PRO A 391 22.43 -7.65 -14.31
N GLU A 392 23.08 -6.89 -15.19
CA GLU A 392 23.36 -7.32 -16.57
C GLU A 392 24.26 -8.57 -16.61
N ASP A 393 24.20 -9.34 -17.70
CA ASP A 393 24.85 -10.67 -17.79
C ASP A 393 26.37 -10.61 -17.56
N GLY A 394 27.03 -9.53 -17.99
CA GLY A 394 28.46 -9.33 -17.74
C GLY A 394 28.80 -9.17 -16.25
N LEU A 395 27.89 -8.64 -15.44
CA LEU A 395 28.03 -8.59 -13.99
C LEU A 395 27.68 -9.91 -13.29
N ILE A 396 26.95 -10.82 -13.93
CA ILE A 396 26.68 -12.17 -13.39
C ILE A 396 27.90 -13.09 -13.59
N THR A 397 28.57 -12.91 -14.73
CA THR A 397 29.67 -13.77 -15.20
C THR A 397 31.07 -13.21 -14.89
N GLN A 398 31.17 -12.00 -14.34
CA GLN A 398 32.43 -11.37 -13.94
C GLN A 398 33.23 -12.24 -12.96
N SER A 399 34.56 -12.22 -13.05
CA SER A 399 35.43 -13.00 -12.15
C SER A 399 35.42 -12.54 -10.69
N PHE A 400 34.87 -11.36 -10.42
CA PHE A 400 34.71 -10.83 -9.07
C PHE A 400 33.43 -11.33 -8.42
N LEU A 401 33.47 -11.60 -7.12
CA LEU A 401 32.30 -11.96 -6.33
C LEU A 401 32.01 -10.86 -5.30
N GLY A 402 31.10 -9.97 -5.66
CA GLY A 402 30.63 -8.87 -4.83
C GLY A 402 29.32 -9.18 -4.11
N ASN A 403 28.76 -8.17 -3.46
CA ASN A 403 27.44 -8.17 -2.86
C ASN A 403 26.59 -7.09 -3.52
N TRP A 404 25.33 -7.41 -3.78
CA TRP A 404 24.30 -6.43 -4.11
C TRP A 404 23.42 -6.24 -2.87
N TYR A 405 23.62 -5.12 -2.20
CA TYR A 405 22.87 -4.71 -1.03
C TYR A 405 21.61 -3.94 -1.45
N ILE A 406 20.46 -4.45 -1.06
CA ILE A 406 19.16 -3.87 -1.40
C ILE A 406 18.46 -3.46 -0.12
N LEU A 407 18.01 -2.20 -0.06
CA LEU A 407 17.07 -1.73 0.94
C LEU A 407 15.78 -1.31 0.23
N GLY A 408 14.76 -2.16 0.31
CA GLY A 408 13.45 -1.89 -0.28
C GLY A 408 12.77 -3.14 -0.83
N GLY A 409 12.09 -3.01 -1.97
CA GLY A 409 11.25 -4.07 -2.54
C GLY A 409 11.67 -4.45 -3.96
N LEU A 410 11.51 -5.73 -4.31
CA LEU A 410 11.65 -6.23 -5.68
C LEU A 410 10.31 -6.79 -6.16
N ILE A 411 9.68 -6.10 -7.11
CA ILE A 411 8.39 -6.48 -7.69
C ILE A 411 8.59 -6.69 -9.18
N ALA A 412 8.50 -7.93 -9.67
CA ALA A 412 8.83 -8.24 -11.06
C ALA A 412 7.95 -9.33 -11.68
N LYS A 413 7.99 -9.51 -13.00
CA LYS A 413 7.34 -10.65 -13.65
C LYS A 413 8.00 -11.97 -13.28
N THR A 414 9.33 -11.99 -13.26
CA THR A 414 10.12 -13.15 -12.90
C THR A 414 11.39 -12.80 -12.15
N THR A 415 11.97 -13.79 -11.50
CA THR A 415 13.28 -13.73 -10.85
C THR A 415 14.41 -13.66 -11.88
N ARG A 416 15.56 -13.16 -11.46
CA ARG A 416 16.80 -13.17 -12.24
C ARG A 416 17.96 -13.62 -11.37
N GLU A 417 18.85 -14.40 -11.95
CA GLU A 417 20.11 -14.79 -11.30
C GLU A 417 20.99 -13.56 -11.10
N THR A 418 21.66 -13.49 -9.94
CA THR A 418 22.55 -12.36 -9.62
C THR A 418 24.03 -12.75 -9.64
N ALA A 419 24.30 -14.05 -9.60
CA ALA A 419 25.64 -14.64 -9.48
C ALA A 419 25.68 -16.00 -10.19
N THR A 420 26.87 -16.40 -10.62
CA THR A 420 27.16 -17.77 -11.05
C THR A 420 27.50 -18.61 -9.82
N TYR A 421 26.96 -19.83 -9.76
CA TYR A 421 27.14 -20.76 -8.63
C TYR A 421 28.02 -21.95 -9.01
N SER A 422 28.79 -22.44 -8.02
CA SER A 422 29.44 -23.75 -8.05
C SER A 422 28.87 -24.57 -6.88
N GLY A 423 28.01 -25.53 -7.19
CA GLY A 423 27.15 -26.16 -6.19
C GLY A 423 26.24 -25.11 -5.55
N SER A 424 26.19 -25.07 -4.21
CA SER A 424 25.39 -24.09 -3.44
C SER A 424 26.12 -22.78 -3.14
N ASN A 425 27.37 -22.62 -3.59
CA ASN A 425 28.17 -21.44 -3.28
C ASN A 425 28.26 -20.50 -4.49
N PRO A 426 27.92 -19.21 -4.34
CA PRO A 426 28.16 -18.25 -5.41
C PRO A 426 29.68 -18.08 -5.57
N VAL A 427 30.16 -18.09 -6.81
CA VAL A 427 31.60 -17.99 -7.16
C VAL A 427 31.94 -16.74 -7.97
N LYS A 428 30.95 -16.17 -8.67
CA LYS A 428 31.11 -15.01 -9.56
C LYS A 428 29.84 -14.17 -9.55
N GLY A 429 29.99 -12.87 -9.76
CA GLY A 429 28.89 -11.93 -9.84
C GLY A 429 28.52 -11.28 -8.51
N LEU A 430 27.23 -11.07 -8.25
CA LEU A 430 26.76 -10.33 -7.07
C LEU A 430 25.90 -11.22 -6.18
N ARG A 431 26.34 -11.44 -4.94
CA ARG A 431 25.53 -12.09 -3.91
C ARG A 431 24.31 -11.22 -3.60
N PHE A 432 23.13 -11.83 -3.65
CA PHE A 432 21.88 -11.16 -3.33
C PHE A 432 21.78 -10.93 -1.81
N ASN A 433 21.80 -9.67 -1.37
CA ASN A 433 21.65 -9.30 0.04
C ASN A 433 20.49 -8.31 0.19
N HIS A 434 19.31 -8.84 0.46
CA HIS A 434 18.07 -8.08 0.52
C HIS A 434 17.63 -7.79 1.94
N ARG A 435 17.28 -6.53 2.19
CA ARG A 435 16.55 -6.08 3.37
C ARG A 435 15.33 -5.28 2.91
N PHE A 436 14.20 -5.55 3.53
CA PHE A 436 12.98 -4.79 3.30
C PHE A 436 13.02 -3.47 4.09
N ASP A 437 12.56 -2.39 3.47
CA ASP A 437 12.31 -1.13 4.17
C ASP A 437 10.89 -1.19 4.77
N GLU A 438 10.81 -1.32 6.09
CA GLU A 438 9.55 -1.52 6.81
C GLU A 438 8.61 -0.31 6.74
N ARG A 439 9.13 0.89 6.37
CA ARG A 439 8.27 2.05 6.11
C ARG A 439 7.26 1.77 5.00
N PHE A 440 7.56 0.85 4.08
CA PHE A 440 6.65 0.46 3.00
C PHE A 440 5.38 -0.28 3.46
N TYR A 441 5.25 -0.62 4.74
CA TYR A 441 3.96 -1.06 5.28
C TYR A 441 2.94 0.07 5.39
N THR A 442 3.39 1.31 5.65
CA THR A 442 2.49 2.43 5.97
C THR A 442 2.59 3.57 4.96
N VAL A 443 3.77 3.78 4.36
CA VAL A 443 4.06 4.87 3.41
C VAL A 443 4.59 4.28 2.11
N THR A 444 4.20 4.81 0.96
CA THR A 444 4.65 4.31 -0.35
C THR A 444 5.36 5.42 -1.12
N PRO A 445 6.30 5.08 -2.04
CA PRO A 445 6.82 6.08 -2.96
C PRO A 445 5.67 6.75 -3.75
N PRO A 446 5.79 8.03 -4.13
CA PRO A 446 4.74 8.78 -4.80
C PRO A 446 4.24 8.04 -6.03
N ALA A 447 2.93 7.79 -6.08
CA ALA A 447 2.28 7.10 -7.19
C ALA A 447 2.87 5.70 -7.52
N PHE A 448 3.45 4.99 -6.53
CA PHE A 448 3.90 3.61 -6.74
C PHE A 448 2.72 2.68 -7.07
N PRO A 449 2.88 1.62 -7.89
CA PRO A 449 1.73 0.88 -8.41
C PRO A 449 0.90 0.18 -7.34
N ASN A 450 -0.42 0.26 -7.49
CA ASN A 450 -1.37 -0.44 -6.61
C ASN A 450 -1.66 -1.86 -7.12
N THR A 451 -1.91 -2.78 -6.20
CA THR A 451 -2.30 -4.18 -6.47
C THR A 451 -3.75 -4.32 -6.96
N LYS A 452 -4.50 -3.22 -7.01
CA LYS A 452 -5.95 -3.14 -7.25
C LYS A 452 -6.82 -3.93 -6.26
N ASN A 453 -6.25 -4.52 -5.21
CA ASN A 453 -6.98 -5.08 -4.08
C ASN A 453 -7.08 -4.04 -2.97
N PHE A 454 -8.07 -4.15 -2.09
CA PHE A 454 -8.19 -3.31 -0.90
C PHE A 454 -7.54 -3.97 0.33
N GLU A 455 -7.08 -3.16 1.26
CA GLU A 455 -6.65 -3.58 2.60
C GLU A 455 -7.29 -2.69 3.67
N VAL A 456 -7.59 -3.27 4.82
CA VAL A 456 -8.16 -2.55 5.96
C VAL A 456 -7.08 -1.66 6.58
N VAL A 457 -7.39 -0.37 6.72
CA VAL A 457 -6.51 0.67 7.28
C VAL A 457 -6.91 1.00 8.71
N SER A 458 -8.21 1.12 8.96
CA SER A 458 -8.74 1.44 10.28
C SER A 458 -10.07 0.76 10.50
N TRP A 459 -10.32 0.46 11.78
CA TRP A 459 -11.56 -0.12 12.26
C TRP A 459 -12.02 0.73 13.45
N TYR A 460 -13.03 1.55 13.23
CA TYR A 460 -13.58 2.45 14.25
C TYR A 460 -14.90 1.87 14.78
N GLU A 461 -15.01 1.78 16.09
CA GLU A 461 -16.06 1.07 16.83
C GLU A 461 -16.98 1.99 17.61
#